data_AF-A0A3D1CB71-F1
#
_entry.id   AF-A0A3D1CB71-F1
#
_cell.length_a   1.000
_cell.length_b   1.000
_cell.length_c   1.000
_cell.angle_alpha   90.00
_cell.angle_beta   90.00
_cell.angle_gamma   90.00
#
_symmetry.space_group_name_H-M   'P 1'
#
loop_
_entity.id
_entity.type
_entity.pdbx_description
1 polymer ?
#
loop_
_entity_poly.entity_id
_entity_poly.type
_entity_poly.pdbx_seq_one_letter_code
_entity_poly.pdbx_strand_id
1 'polypeptide(L)'
;MDLRLKILDRARQYLEQEGNILEENREVLNTMLDLMSRAIEISPEVEDKEKTLQDLGKNLIDSQNLLLLLKQHSAELNAFRRISINLTSRLELKAVLDTVVSEAMSLIKNANDANIFLYNEGKLMFGAALDSKGGKDSEYAKPRPNGLTATVVQQKKMIMVEDFQTHPLFVNSSRSWRGSIVGMPLIIGTYVVGVMNMA
;
A
#
# COMPACT_ATOMS: atom_id res chain seq x y z
N MET A 1 17.01 -52.80 21.53
CA MET A 1 16.77 -51.65 20.63
C MET A 1 15.97 -50.66 21.45
N ASP A 2 16.55 -49.50 21.74
CA ASP A 2 16.05 -48.55 22.74
C ASP A 2 14.65 -48.03 22.35
N LEU A 3 13.67 -48.21 23.23
CA LEU A 3 12.26 -47.88 22.98
C LEU A 3 12.09 -46.39 22.64
N ARG A 4 12.94 -45.54 23.25
CA ARG A 4 13.09 -44.11 22.97
C ARG A 4 13.34 -43.82 21.49
N LEU A 5 14.28 -44.54 20.88
CA LEU A 5 14.67 -44.34 19.48
C LEU A 5 13.51 -44.66 18.54
N LYS A 6 12.74 -45.73 18.80
CA LYS A 6 11.57 -46.08 17.97
C LYS A 6 10.45 -45.05 18.03
N ILE A 7 10.21 -44.44 19.20
CA ILE A 7 9.12 -43.48 19.37
C ILE A 7 9.48 -42.12 18.74
N LEU A 8 10.72 -41.66 18.95
CA LEU A 8 11.23 -40.46 18.28
C LEU A 8 11.25 -40.61 16.76
N ASP A 9 11.62 -41.79 16.26
CA ASP A 9 11.62 -42.09 14.83
C ASP A 9 10.20 -42.07 14.26
N ARG A 10 9.20 -42.57 15.01
CA ARG A 10 7.79 -42.52 14.61
C ARG A 10 7.23 -41.10 14.59
N ALA A 11 7.53 -40.30 15.62
CA ALA A 11 7.13 -38.89 15.67
C ALA A 11 7.79 -38.07 14.54
N ARG A 12 9.06 -38.36 14.22
CA ARG A 12 9.76 -37.77 13.07
C ARG A 12 9.17 -38.20 11.73
N GLN A 13 8.83 -39.48 11.56
CA GLN A 13 8.14 -39.95 10.35
C GLN A 13 6.78 -39.28 10.14
N TYR A 14 6.04 -39.00 11.23
CA TYR A 14 4.80 -38.22 11.16
C TYR A 14 5.06 -36.76 10.72
N LEU A 15 6.10 -36.11 11.25
CA LEU A 15 6.53 -34.77 10.82
C LEU A 15 7.07 -34.73 9.38
N GLU A 16 7.63 -35.84 8.89
CA GLU A 16 8.08 -35.98 7.50
C GLU A 16 6.92 -36.20 6.52
N GLN A 17 5.85 -36.88 6.94
CA GLN A 17 4.64 -37.07 6.14
C GLN A 17 3.77 -35.81 6.02
N GLU A 18 3.74 -34.95 7.05
CA GLU A 18 3.13 -33.61 6.94
C GLU A 18 4.08 -32.66 6.19
N GLY A 19 4.05 -32.73 4.86
CA GLY A 19 4.95 -32.02 3.94
C GLY A 19 4.83 -30.48 3.90
N ASN A 20 4.28 -29.83 4.92
CA ASN A 20 4.00 -28.38 4.93
C ASN A 20 4.73 -27.59 6.04
N ILE A 21 5.70 -28.22 6.72
CA ILE A 21 6.47 -27.59 7.80
C ILE A 21 7.77 -27.01 7.22
N LEU A 22 7.95 -25.70 7.31
CA LEU A 22 9.19 -25.00 6.95
C LEU A 22 10.39 -25.59 7.72
N GLU A 23 11.56 -25.65 7.09
CA GLU A 23 12.77 -26.29 7.63
C GLU A 23 13.20 -25.73 9.00
N GLU A 24 13.05 -24.41 9.21
CA GLU A 24 13.31 -23.75 10.51
C GLU A 24 12.37 -24.27 11.62
N ASN A 25 11.10 -24.54 11.28
CA ASN A 25 10.11 -25.01 12.24
C ASN A 25 10.34 -26.50 12.57
N ARG A 26 10.91 -27.27 11.63
CA ARG A 26 11.29 -28.67 11.86
C ARG A 26 12.40 -28.81 12.89
N GLU A 27 13.44 -27.96 12.86
CA GLU A 27 14.50 -28.00 13.88
C GLU A 27 13.97 -27.68 15.28
N VAL A 28 13.11 -26.65 15.40
CA VAL A 28 12.48 -26.27 16.67
C VAL A 28 11.57 -27.38 17.19
N LEU A 29 10.75 -27.99 16.32
CA LEU A 29 9.88 -29.11 16.65
C LEU A 29 10.67 -30.34 17.12
N ASN A 30 11.76 -30.68 16.42
CA ASN A 30 12.63 -31.79 16.81
C ASN A 30 13.30 -31.54 18.17
N THR A 31 13.69 -30.29 18.45
CA THR A 31 14.29 -29.91 19.73
C THR A 31 13.28 -30.01 20.87
N MET A 32 12.04 -29.53 20.66
CA MET A 32 10.95 -29.67 21.63
C MET A 32 10.62 -31.14 21.91
N LEU A 33 10.54 -31.98 20.88
CA LEU A 33 10.32 -33.41 21.02
C LEU A 33 11.41 -34.11 21.85
N ASP A 34 12.70 -33.80 21.62
CA ASP A 34 13.79 -34.39 22.41
C ASP A 34 13.74 -33.93 23.88
N LEU A 35 13.42 -32.65 24.14
CA LEU A 35 13.26 -32.12 25.51
C LEU A 35 12.08 -32.76 26.25
N MET A 36 10.91 -32.84 25.61
CA MET A 36 9.73 -33.48 26.18
C MET A 36 9.97 -34.97 26.44
N SER A 37 10.67 -35.65 25.53
CA SER A 37 11.05 -37.06 25.71
C SER A 37 11.96 -37.25 26.92
N ARG A 38 13.00 -36.43 27.09
CA ARG A 38 13.88 -36.48 28.27
C ARG A 38 13.13 -36.20 29.57
N ALA A 39 12.19 -35.25 29.57
CA ALA A 39 11.40 -34.92 30.76
C ALA A 39 10.52 -36.09 31.23
N ILE A 40 9.89 -36.82 30.29
CA ILE A 40 9.10 -38.02 30.62
C ILE A 40 9.97 -39.17 31.11
N GLU A 41 11.17 -39.34 30.57
CA GLU A 41 12.09 -40.38 31.02
C GLU A 41 12.47 -40.22 32.49
N ILE A 42 12.74 -38.99 32.91
CA ILE A 42 13.18 -38.64 34.28
C ILE A 42 12.00 -38.64 35.27
N SER A 43 10.75 -38.54 34.78
CA SER A 43 9.57 -38.58 35.65
C SER A 43 9.22 -40.01 36.08
N PRO A 44 9.24 -40.33 37.39
CA PRO A 44 8.87 -41.65 37.91
C PRO A 44 7.34 -41.85 38.00
N GLU A 45 6.54 -40.78 37.87
CA GLU A 45 5.08 -40.78 38.06
C GLU A 45 4.29 -41.18 36.81
N VAL A 46 4.94 -41.27 35.65
CA VAL A 46 4.29 -41.60 34.39
C VAL A 46 4.29 -43.12 34.20
N GLU A 47 3.15 -43.76 34.48
CA GLU A 47 2.93 -45.22 34.32
C GLU A 47 3.06 -45.68 32.85
N ASP A 48 2.47 -44.92 31.91
CA ASP A 48 2.49 -45.24 30.48
C ASP A 48 3.24 -44.16 29.68
N LYS A 49 4.58 -44.25 29.74
CA LYS A 49 5.48 -43.29 29.08
C LYS A 49 5.30 -43.25 27.57
N GLU A 50 4.92 -44.37 26.95
CA GLU A 50 4.76 -44.48 25.49
C GLU A 50 3.50 -43.76 25.03
N LYS A 51 2.36 -44.00 25.68
CA LYS A 51 1.11 -43.29 25.39
C LYS A 51 1.24 -41.78 25.64
N THR A 52 1.88 -41.40 26.75
CA THR A 52 2.11 -39.99 27.09
C THR A 52 2.98 -39.28 26.05
N LEU A 53 4.02 -39.94 25.51
CA LEU A 53 4.83 -39.37 24.43
C LEU A 53 4.03 -39.20 23.13
N GLN A 54 3.19 -40.17 22.77
CA GLN A 54 2.35 -40.09 21.58
C GLN A 54 1.35 -38.93 21.68
N ASP A 55 0.69 -38.79 22.84
CA ASP A 55 -0.26 -37.71 23.08
C ASP A 55 0.41 -36.33 23.02
N LEU A 56 1.62 -36.20 23.59
CA LEU A 56 2.39 -34.95 23.51
C LEU A 56 2.85 -34.64 22.07
N GLY A 57 3.34 -35.62 21.33
CA GLY A 57 3.75 -35.44 19.94
C GLY A 57 2.58 -34.97 19.07
N LYS A 58 1.40 -35.58 19.24
CA LYS A 58 0.17 -35.17 18.55
C LYS A 58 -0.25 -33.74 18.91
N ASN A 59 -0.33 -33.43 20.21
CA ASN A 59 -0.70 -32.09 20.67
C ASN A 59 0.25 -31.00 20.19
N LEU A 60 1.55 -31.30 20.10
CA LEU A 60 2.54 -30.38 19.59
C LEU A 60 2.32 -30.07 18.10
N ILE A 61 2.07 -31.11 17.29
CA ILE A 61 1.75 -30.96 15.87
C ILE A 61 0.47 -30.15 15.68
N ASP A 62 -0.61 -30.52 16.39
CA ASP A 62 -1.89 -29.81 16.32
C ASP A 62 -1.75 -28.33 16.69
N SER A 63 -0.94 -28.04 17.72
CA SER A 63 -0.65 -26.67 18.15
C SER A 63 0.14 -25.89 17.09
N GLN A 64 1.10 -26.51 16.40
CA GLN A 64 1.86 -25.87 15.32
C GLN A 64 0.99 -25.60 14.10
N ASN A 65 0.16 -26.57 13.69
CA ASN A 65 -0.79 -26.42 12.60
C ASN A 65 -1.76 -25.27 12.89
N LEU A 66 -2.26 -25.17 14.12
CA LEU A 66 -3.09 -24.05 14.55
C LEU A 66 -2.33 -22.71 14.49
N LEU A 67 -1.07 -22.66 14.95
CA LEU A 67 -0.25 -21.45 14.88
C LEU A 67 0.01 -21.00 13.45
N LEU A 68 0.27 -21.94 12.53
CA LEU A 68 0.46 -21.64 11.11
C LEU A 68 -0.82 -21.07 10.50
N LEU A 69 -1.97 -21.69 10.78
CA LEU A 69 -3.27 -21.21 10.32
C LEU A 69 -3.58 -19.79 10.86
N LEU A 70 -3.32 -19.55 12.14
CA LEU A 70 -3.49 -18.23 12.76
C LEU A 70 -2.57 -17.17 12.13
N LYS A 71 -1.29 -17.52 11.89
CA LYS A 71 -0.34 -16.62 11.21
C LYS A 71 -0.81 -16.31 9.79
N GLN A 72 -1.30 -17.30 9.05
CA GLN A 72 -1.83 -17.13 7.71
C GLN A 72 -3.04 -16.18 7.71
N HIS A 73 -4.04 -16.43 8.56
CA HIS A 73 -5.20 -15.55 8.66
C HIS A 73 -4.85 -14.12 9.10
N SER A 74 -3.87 -13.97 9.99
CA SER A 74 -3.36 -12.65 10.37
C SER A 74 -2.74 -11.91 9.19
N ALA A 75 -1.94 -12.60 8.37
CA ALA A 75 -1.36 -12.03 7.16
C ALA A 75 -2.44 -11.63 6.14
N GLU A 76 -3.45 -12.47 5.93
CA GLU A 76 -4.59 -12.18 5.06
C GLU A 76 -5.39 -10.95 5.53
N LEU A 77 -5.74 -10.88 6.81
CA LEU A 77 -6.44 -9.72 7.40
C LEU A 77 -5.63 -8.43 7.30
N ASN A 78 -4.31 -8.50 7.51
CA ASN A 78 -3.42 -7.34 7.38
C ASN A 78 -3.34 -6.86 5.93
N ALA A 79 -3.27 -7.78 4.96
CA ALA A 79 -3.32 -7.44 3.55
C ALA A 79 -4.64 -6.76 3.19
N PHE A 80 -5.77 -7.34 3.61
CA PHE A 80 -7.10 -6.78 3.39
C PHE A 80 -7.23 -5.38 4.01
N ARG A 81 -6.86 -5.21 5.28
CA ARG A 81 -6.87 -3.92 5.98
C ARG A 81 -6.05 -2.87 5.24
N ARG A 82 -4.85 -3.21 4.77
CA ARG A 82 -4.00 -2.28 4.00
C ARG A 82 -4.66 -1.85 2.71
N ILE A 83 -5.32 -2.77 2.00
CA ILE A 83 -6.06 -2.47 0.77
C ILE A 83 -7.23 -1.52 1.09
N SER A 84 -8.03 -1.82 2.11
CA SER A 84 -9.17 -0.99 2.52
C SER A 84 -8.74 0.44 2.86
N ILE A 85 -7.69 0.62 3.68
CA ILE A 85 -7.18 1.96 4.05
C ILE A 85 -6.70 2.72 2.81
N ASN A 86 -5.95 2.07 1.91
CA ASN A 86 -5.47 2.71 0.69
C ASN A 86 -6.63 3.13 -0.22
N LEU A 87 -7.69 2.32 -0.31
CA LEU A 87 -8.84 2.64 -1.14
C LEU A 87 -9.65 3.80 -0.57
N THR A 88 -9.99 3.76 0.72
CA THR A 88 -10.76 4.82 1.38
C THR A 88 -10.02 6.15 1.36
N SER A 89 -8.73 6.16 1.71
CA SER A 89 -7.93 7.40 1.68
C SER A 89 -7.85 8.04 0.29
N ARG A 90 -7.80 7.23 -0.78
CA ARG A 90 -7.84 7.74 -2.16
C ARG A 90 -9.22 8.31 -2.53
N LEU A 91 -10.30 7.66 -2.12
CA LEU A 91 -11.66 8.15 -2.35
C LEU A 91 -11.92 9.49 -1.64
N GLU A 92 -11.47 9.60 -0.39
CA GLU A 92 -11.56 10.84 0.38
C GLU A 92 -10.70 11.95 -0.24
N LEU A 93 -9.47 11.64 -0.65
CA LEU A 93 -8.61 12.60 -1.33
C LEU A 93 -9.26 13.12 -2.62
N LYS A 94 -9.83 12.23 -3.44
CA LYS A 94 -10.49 12.65 -4.69
C LYS A 94 -11.65 13.59 -4.40
N ALA A 95 -12.51 13.26 -3.44
CA ALA A 95 -13.62 14.11 -3.03
C ALA A 95 -13.14 15.49 -2.56
N VAL A 96 -12.07 15.55 -1.76
CA VAL A 96 -11.47 16.81 -1.32
C VAL A 96 -10.95 17.64 -2.51
N LEU A 97 -10.22 17.03 -3.44
CA LEU A 97 -9.70 17.73 -4.61
C LEU A 97 -10.82 18.25 -5.52
N ASP A 98 -11.88 17.46 -5.72
CA ASP A 98 -13.05 17.88 -6.50
C ASP A 98 -13.75 19.09 -5.84
N THR A 99 -13.87 19.09 -4.51
CA THR A 99 -14.39 20.25 -3.77
C THR A 99 -13.50 21.47 -3.95
N VAL A 100 -12.17 21.34 -3.82
CA VAL A 100 -11.23 22.47 -3.98
C VAL A 100 -11.35 23.10 -5.37
N VAL A 101 -11.39 22.29 -6.42
CA VAL A 101 -11.55 22.79 -7.80
C VAL A 101 -12.92 23.47 -7.96
N SER A 102 -13.98 22.90 -7.40
CA SER A 102 -15.32 23.49 -7.44
C SER A 102 -15.38 24.86 -6.74
N GLU A 103 -14.77 24.99 -5.56
CA GLU A 103 -14.72 26.25 -4.83
C GLU A 103 -13.85 27.30 -5.54
N ALA A 104 -12.72 26.90 -6.11
CA ALA A 104 -11.90 27.84 -6.88
C ALA A 104 -12.65 28.40 -8.11
N MET A 105 -13.37 27.53 -8.84
CA MET A 105 -14.22 27.94 -9.96
C MET A 105 -15.38 28.84 -9.52
N SER A 106 -15.89 28.69 -8.28
CA SER A 106 -16.96 29.55 -7.76
C SER A 106 -16.47 30.95 -7.36
N LEU A 107 -15.21 31.05 -6.91
CA LEU A 107 -14.60 32.30 -6.45
C LEU A 107 -14.21 33.25 -7.60
N ILE A 108 -13.77 32.71 -8.74
CA ILE A 108 -13.35 33.52 -9.89
C ILE A 108 -14.45 33.61 -10.93
N LYS A 109 -14.96 34.83 -11.13
CA LYS A 109 -15.93 35.11 -12.20
C LYS A 109 -15.29 34.84 -13.56
N ASN A 110 -15.98 34.05 -14.39
CA ASN A 110 -15.58 33.69 -15.75
C ASN A 110 -14.31 32.81 -15.87
N ALA A 111 -13.97 32.03 -14.84
CA ALA A 111 -13.00 30.95 -15.00
C ALA A 111 -13.55 29.91 -16.00
N ASN A 112 -12.73 29.54 -16.98
CA ASN A 112 -13.03 28.54 -18.00
C ASN A 112 -12.85 27.12 -17.47
N ASP A 113 -11.77 26.88 -16.73
CA ASP A 113 -11.46 25.58 -16.14
C ASP A 113 -10.48 25.70 -14.97
N ALA A 114 -10.52 24.70 -14.10
CA ALA A 114 -9.51 24.48 -13.08
C ALA A 114 -9.16 22.99 -13.01
N ASN A 115 -7.89 22.69 -12.75
CA ASN A 115 -7.38 21.34 -12.65
C ASN A 115 -6.27 21.23 -11.62
N ILE A 116 -6.16 20.06 -10.98
CA ILE A 116 -5.12 19.73 -10.02
C ILE A 116 -4.38 18.49 -10.51
N PHE A 117 -3.05 18.60 -10.53
CA PHE A 117 -2.13 17.48 -10.75
C PHE A 117 -1.35 17.22 -9.47
N LEU A 118 -1.35 15.98 -9.00
CA LEU A 118 -0.54 15.54 -7.87
C LEU A 118 0.88 15.22 -8.35
N TYR A 119 1.87 15.66 -7.59
CA TYR A 119 3.28 15.43 -7.89
C TYR A 119 3.85 14.38 -6.94
N ASN A 120 4.30 13.25 -7.50
CA ASN A 120 4.97 12.20 -6.76
C ASN A 120 6.11 11.61 -7.58
N GLU A 121 7.29 11.45 -6.97
CA GLU A 121 8.46 10.80 -7.58
C GLU A 121 8.80 11.29 -9.00
N GLY A 122 8.76 12.61 -9.24
CA GLY A 122 9.07 13.18 -10.55
C GLY A 122 7.93 13.12 -11.57
N LYS A 123 6.77 12.57 -11.21
CA LYS A 123 5.61 12.41 -12.10
C LYS A 123 4.44 13.27 -11.64
N LEU A 124 3.78 13.89 -12.60
CA LEU A 124 2.50 14.57 -12.41
C LEU A 124 1.37 13.60 -12.79
N MET A 125 0.45 13.38 -11.87
CA MET A 125 -0.71 12.51 -12.03
C MET A 125 -1.99 13.33 -11.92
N PHE A 126 -3.01 12.99 -12.70
CA PHE A 126 -4.33 13.63 -12.57
C PHE A 126 -4.88 13.51 -11.15
N GLY A 127 -5.32 14.62 -10.59
CA GLY A 127 -6.02 14.68 -9.30
C GLY A 127 -7.50 14.95 -9.49
N ALA A 128 -7.84 16.13 -10.00
CA ALA A 128 -9.21 16.59 -10.22
C ALA A 128 -9.25 17.64 -11.34
N ALA A 129 -10.41 17.81 -11.97
CA ALA A 129 -10.66 18.90 -12.91
C ALA A 129 -12.15 19.27 -12.96
N LEU A 130 -12.42 20.53 -13.26
CA LEU A 130 -13.75 21.07 -13.51
C LEU A 130 -13.66 22.13 -14.59
N ASP A 131 -14.47 22.00 -15.64
CA ASP A 131 -14.66 23.06 -16.63
C ASP A 131 -15.96 23.86 -16.37
N SER A 132 -16.07 25.00 -17.04
CA SER A 132 -17.23 25.90 -17.00
C SER A 132 -18.55 25.28 -17.47
N LYS A 133 -18.52 24.13 -18.16
CA LYS A 133 -19.69 23.36 -18.59
C LYS A 133 -20.08 22.28 -17.58
N GLY A 134 -19.36 22.17 -16.45
CA GLY A 134 -19.56 21.14 -15.44
C GLY A 134 -18.91 19.80 -15.80
N GLY A 135 -18.06 19.76 -16.83
CA GLY A 135 -17.26 18.61 -17.18
C GLY A 135 -16.25 18.30 -16.08
N LYS A 136 -16.37 17.10 -15.51
CA LYS A 136 -15.44 16.55 -14.51
C LYS A 136 -14.61 15.44 -15.13
N ASP A 137 -13.46 15.14 -14.53
CA ASP A 137 -12.68 13.93 -14.81
C ASP A 137 -12.09 13.78 -16.22
N SER A 138 -11.98 14.87 -16.99
CA SER A 138 -11.18 14.87 -18.21
C SER A 138 -9.88 15.66 -18.01
N GLU A 139 -8.74 15.01 -18.25
CA GLU A 139 -7.47 15.71 -18.46
C GLU A 139 -7.61 16.51 -19.76
N TYR A 140 -8.10 17.75 -19.66
CA TYR A 140 -8.25 18.63 -20.81
C TYR A 140 -6.92 18.83 -21.56
N ALA A 141 -5.81 18.79 -20.80
CA ALA A 141 -4.47 18.71 -21.33
C ALA A 141 -3.53 17.97 -20.36
N LYS A 142 -2.70 17.05 -20.89
CA LYS A 142 -1.63 16.44 -20.11
C LYS A 142 -0.53 17.45 -19.79
N PRO A 143 0.07 17.40 -18.59
CA PRO A 143 1.21 18.25 -18.25
C PRO A 143 2.35 18.07 -19.24
N ARG A 144 2.80 19.18 -19.84
CA ARG A 144 3.92 19.18 -20.78
C ARG A 144 5.24 19.27 -19.99
N PRO A 145 6.29 18.50 -20.35
CA PRO A 145 7.56 18.50 -19.62
C PRO A 145 8.18 19.88 -19.40
N ASN A 146 8.03 20.79 -20.37
CA ASN A 146 8.51 22.18 -20.31
C ASN A 146 7.33 23.19 -20.33
N GLY A 147 6.15 22.77 -19.89
CA GLY A 147 4.96 23.62 -19.81
C GLY A 147 4.83 24.30 -18.45
N LEU A 148 3.75 25.07 -18.31
CA LEU A 148 3.41 25.79 -17.07
C LEU A 148 3.45 24.89 -15.83
N THR A 149 2.71 23.78 -15.84
CA THR A 149 2.56 22.89 -14.67
C THR A 149 3.90 22.32 -14.20
N ALA A 150 4.75 21.85 -15.11
CA ALA A 150 6.08 21.35 -14.77
C ALA A 150 6.99 22.47 -14.25
N THR A 151 6.89 23.67 -14.84
CA THR A 151 7.67 24.84 -14.41
C THR A 151 7.30 25.27 -12.99
N VAL A 152 6.00 25.25 -12.64
CA VAL A 152 5.53 25.55 -11.28
C VAL A 152 6.11 24.57 -10.25
N VAL A 153 6.19 23.27 -10.58
CA VAL A 153 6.85 22.28 -9.71
C VAL A 153 8.33 22.63 -9.50
N GLN A 154 9.05 22.93 -10.58
CA GLN A 154 10.49 23.21 -10.53
C GLN A 154 10.80 24.49 -9.74
N GLN A 155 10.03 25.55 -9.97
CA GLN A 155 10.27 26.85 -9.36
C GLN A 155 9.66 26.98 -7.96
N LYS A 156 8.70 26.11 -7.60
CA LYS A 156 7.92 26.16 -6.35
C LYS A 156 7.23 27.50 -6.12
N LYS A 157 6.85 28.19 -7.20
CA LYS A 157 6.23 29.52 -7.18
C LYS A 157 5.01 29.55 -8.07
N MET A 158 4.06 30.41 -7.70
CA MET A 158 2.93 30.72 -8.56
C MET A 158 3.43 31.40 -9.84
N ILE A 159 2.92 30.97 -10.99
CA ILE A 159 3.21 31.55 -12.30
C ILE A 159 1.88 31.96 -12.92
N MET A 160 1.74 33.24 -13.25
CA MET A 160 0.60 33.79 -13.96
C MET A 160 1.01 34.07 -15.41
N VAL A 161 0.16 33.65 -16.34
CA VAL A 161 0.30 33.91 -17.77
C VAL A 161 -0.95 34.66 -18.20
N GLU A 162 -0.78 35.91 -18.61
CA GLU A 162 -1.90 36.78 -18.98
C GLU A 162 -2.49 36.44 -20.34
N ASP A 163 -1.66 35.95 -21.26
CA ASP A 163 -2.09 35.55 -22.60
C ASP A 163 -1.31 34.33 -23.09
N PHE A 164 -2.04 33.23 -23.34
CA PHE A 164 -1.50 32.01 -23.92
C PHE A 164 -0.78 32.24 -25.26
N GLN A 165 -1.22 33.19 -26.08
CA GLN A 165 -0.74 33.34 -27.46
C GLN A 165 0.65 33.97 -27.53
N THR A 166 1.01 34.79 -26.54
CA THR A 166 2.26 35.55 -26.53
C THR A 166 3.30 34.94 -25.59
N HIS A 167 2.88 34.11 -24.63
CA HIS A 167 3.77 33.64 -23.58
C HIS A 167 4.72 32.50 -24.03
N PRO A 168 6.02 32.55 -23.73
CA PRO A 168 7.01 31.54 -24.14
C PRO A 168 6.67 30.09 -23.75
N LEU A 169 6.06 29.89 -22.58
CA LEU A 169 5.60 28.55 -22.10
C LEU A 169 4.51 27.93 -22.98
N PHE A 170 3.94 28.69 -23.92
CA PHE A 170 2.84 28.26 -24.76
C PHE A 170 3.14 28.27 -26.27
N VAL A 171 4.39 28.53 -26.68
CA VAL A 171 4.81 28.56 -28.10
C VAL A 171 4.49 27.27 -28.87
N ASN A 172 4.59 26.11 -28.20
CA ASN A 172 4.31 24.79 -28.78
C ASN A 172 2.92 24.24 -28.39
N SER A 173 1.96 25.11 -28.04
CA SER A 173 0.60 24.71 -27.63
C SER A 173 -0.39 24.84 -28.79
N SER A 174 -1.60 24.33 -28.59
CA SER A 174 -2.68 24.58 -29.53
C SER A 174 -2.93 26.09 -29.68
N ARG A 175 -2.97 26.57 -30.93
CA ARG A 175 -3.36 27.96 -31.26
C ARG A 175 -4.80 28.28 -30.89
N SER A 176 -5.61 27.27 -30.56
CA SER A 176 -6.99 27.47 -30.10
C SER A 176 -7.09 27.96 -28.66
N TRP A 177 -6.03 27.86 -27.85
CA TRP A 177 -6.03 28.34 -26.47
C TRP A 177 -5.96 29.87 -26.44
N ARG A 178 -6.84 30.49 -25.67
CA ARG A 178 -7.01 31.94 -25.55
C ARG A 178 -7.32 32.31 -24.10
N GLY A 179 -6.88 33.49 -23.68
CA GLY A 179 -7.05 33.98 -22.31
C GLY A 179 -5.81 33.79 -21.45
N SER A 180 -6.03 33.83 -20.14
CA SER A 180 -5.01 33.76 -19.11
C SER A 180 -5.04 32.44 -18.37
N ILE A 181 -3.96 32.09 -17.69
CA ILE A 181 -3.90 30.95 -16.77
C ILE A 181 -2.99 31.28 -15.59
N VAL A 182 -3.35 30.79 -14.42
CA VAL A 182 -2.49 30.77 -13.25
C VAL A 182 -2.16 29.35 -12.87
N GLY A 183 -0.88 29.07 -12.66
CA GLY A 183 -0.39 27.81 -12.09
C GLY A 183 0.12 28.05 -10.68
N MET A 184 -0.44 27.35 -9.70
CA MET A 184 -0.18 27.50 -8.27
C MET A 184 0.40 26.20 -7.69
N PRO A 185 1.52 26.24 -6.97
CA PRO A 185 2.07 25.06 -6.32
C PRO A 185 1.26 24.71 -5.07
N LEU A 186 0.94 23.43 -4.89
CA LEU A 186 0.41 22.87 -3.64
C LEU A 186 1.60 22.41 -2.80
N ILE A 187 1.81 23.04 -1.64
CA ILE A 187 3.05 22.87 -0.84
C ILE A 187 2.73 22.34 0.55
N ILE A 188 3.47 21.31 0.97
CA ILE A 188 3.52 20.84 2.36
C ILE A 188 4.95 21.04 2.87
N GLY A 189 5.12 21.94 3.85
CA GLY A 189 6.44 22.35 4.32
C GLY A 189 7.26 22.96 3.19
N THR A 190 8.31 22.27 2.74
CA THR A 190 9.19 22.68 1.63
C THR A 190 9.00 21.85 0.34
N TYR A 191 8.05 20.91 0.35
CA TYR A 191 7.82 19.98 -0.75
C TYR A 191 6.59 20.39 -1.57
N VAL A 192 6.75 20.45 -2.88
CA VAL A 192 5.61 20.56 -3.79
C VAL A 192 4.99 19.19 -3.92
N VAL A 193 3.72 19.06 -3.55
CA VAL A 193 2.94 17.82 -3.62
C VAL A 193 1.93 17.82 -4.78
N GLY A 194 1.81 18.95 -5.46
CA GLY A 194 0.96 19.08 -6.63
C GLY A 194 0.96 20.49 -7.20
N VAL A 195 0.20 20.68 -8.26
CA VAL A 195 -0.02 21.96 -8.92
C VAL A 195 -1.49 22.10 -9.25
N MET A 196 -2.05 23.26 -8.96
CA MET A 196 -3.36 23.68 -9.43
C MET A 196 -3.19 24.64 -10.60
N ASN A 197 -3.80 24.36 -11.75
CA ASN A 197 -3.91 25.36 -12.81
C ASN A 197 -5.36 25.82 -12.95
N MET A 198 -5.55 27.08 -13.29
CA MET A 198 -6.87 27.70 -13.46
C MET A 198 -6.82 28.75 -14.56
N ALA A 199 -7.75 28.68 -15.51
CA ALA A 199 -7.83 29.51 -16.72
C ALA A 199 -9.24 30.06 -16.94
#